data_AF-A0A0F7S4E8-F1
#
_entry.id   AF-A0A0F7S4E8-F1
#
_cell.length_a   1.000
_cell.length_b   1.000
_cell.length_c   1.000
_cell.angle_alpha   90.00
_cell.angle_beta   90.00
_cell.angle_gamma   90.00
#
_symmetry.space_group_name_H-M   'P 1'
#
loop_
_entity.id
_entity.type
_entity.pdbx_description
1 polymer ?
#
loop_
_entity_poly.entity_id
_entity_poly.type
_entity_poly.pdbx_seq_one_letter_code
_entity_poly.pdbx_strand_id
1 'polypeptide(L)'
;MNPERQALKDKEDATYAKAEKVRHRLLTEAREVVETTVTKLKRGQVQLNAKAIQASEGIFQAGGGILSYGSYESLADSAGLLNQHAEVLFAWRESIITRLVRPVNRDVSLEREDDDQYQENLDTQAEAEVLLEMYRPLLSEREKILKGNVAVGATDKPRLFKEIEAAVRVARSNSLRGIVDPDMDEELLRVQQQQLEQFKKLDQERQSVSLSGHSVPFMEEAERLKSVGESSFSAEETVLAREAYVNARRIVTEQMKHLDKLRNEERVLLTSLFNARSQYFKEIQVISDTVRDPLYMDLEKAIRATQKEEADLVAKVDELERRLRYLTHLQKVQSTDQLDEEAKTCNICTDPIEIGILTNKCGHVCCEDCWKEWQSQGYRTCVLCQTRVLPNEVHRIVYSSKKTNTLDGQVGSAGEGRTSSQTTENGSSNANPLAVRYNELDDSLRATLNRSATQGRFGSKIDHVTKHVQHIIDRTGEKSLIFSSFGRGLDAVAQSLTANGIRHVRITGAGKLGSEAAKKFRSDPSIHVMLLHSEAQSSGLNLLAASHIHILEPLLNTSLELQAIGRVHRIGQTRETNI
;
A
#
# COMPACT_ATOMS: atom_id res chain seq x y z
N MET A 1 -18.64 -18.93 32.48
CA MET A 1 -17.29 -19.25 33.01
C MET A 1 -17.15 -18.67 34.41
N ASN A 2 -16.30 -19.25 35.28
CA ASN A 2 -15.88 -18.62 36.54
C ASN A 2 -15.28 -17.22 36.22
N PRO A 3 -15.62 -16.14 36.96
CA PRO A 3 -15.06 -14.79 36.74
C PRO A 3 -13.53 -14.74 36.67
N GLU A 4 -12.83 -15.57 37.44
CA GLU A 4 -11.36 -15.68 37.37
C GLU A 4 -10.87 -16.24 36.03
N ARG A 5 -11.58 -17.25 35.51
CA ARG A 5 -11.30 -17.84 34.20
C ARG A 5 -11.60 -16.86 33.05
N GLN A 6 -12.63 -16.03 33.20
CA GLN A 6 -12.93 -14.98 32.24
C GLN A 6 -11.82 -13.92 32.22
N ALA A 7 -11.33 -13.48 33.38
CA ALA A 7 -10.25 -12.51 33.46
C ALA A 7 -8.91 -13.03 32.87
N LEU A 8 -8.65 -14.34 32.97
CA LEU A 8 -7.50 -14.97 32.32
C LEU A 8 -7.68 -15.01 30.79
N LYS A 9 -8.88 -15.38 30.31
CA LYS A 9 -9.21 -15.36 28.89
C LYS A 9 -9.07 -13.96 28.29
N ASP A 10 -9.60 -12.93 28.96
CA ASP A 10 -9.50 -11.54 28.47
C ASP A 10 -8.04 -11.08 28.35
N LYS A 11 -7.15 -11.54 29.24
CA LYS A 11 -5.70 -11.27 29.17
C LYS A 11 -5.03 -12.02 28.03
N GLU A 12 -5.42 -13.26 27.80
CA GLU A 12 -4.97 -14.10 26.69
C GLU A 12 -5.34 -13.43 25.36
N ASP A 13 -6.62 -13.10 25.17
CA ASP A 13 -7.14 -12.42 23.98
C ASP A 13 -6.42 -11.08 23.73
N ALA A 14 -6.21 -10.28 24.79
CA ALA A 14 -5.46 -9.02 24.68
C ALA A 14 -3.99 -9.21 24.28
N THR A 15 -3.38 -10.34 24.65
CA THR A 15 -2.00 -10.67 24.29
C THR A 15 -1.92 -11.13 22.84
N TYR A 16 -2.85 -11.98 22.39
CA TYR A 16 -2.99 -12.35 20.98
C TYR A 16 -3.23 -11.12 20.09
N ALA A 17 -4.10 -10.19 20.50
CA ALA A 17 -4.33 -8.95 19.77
C ALA A 17 -3.07 -8.07 19.64
N LYS A 18 -2.19 -8.07 20.66
CA LYS A 18 -0.89 -7.39 20.58
C LYS A 18 0.08 -8.10 19.63
N ALA A 19 0.16 -9.42 19.71
CA ALA A 19 0.99 -10.24 18.82
C ALA A 19 0.57 -10.05 17.35
N GLU A 20 -0.73 -9.98 17.08
CA GLU A 20 -1.25 -9.74 15.73
C GLU A 20 -0.83 -8.37 15.19
N LYS A 21 -0.84 -7.32 16.02
CA LYS A 21 -0.32 -6.00 15.63
C LYS A 21 1.17 -6.03 15.31
N VAL A 22 1.95 -6.78 16.08
CA VAL A 22 3.38 -6.97 15.79
C VAL A 22 3.57 -7.70 14.47
N ARG A 23 2.80 -8.77 14.21
CA ARG A 23 2.80 -9.50 12.94
C ARG A 23 2.48 -8.59 11.77
N HIS A 24 1.45 -7.76 11.87
CA HIS A 24 1.13 -6.76 10.84
C HIS A 24 2.28 -5.78 10.61
N ARG A 25 2.93 -5.31 11.69
CA ARG A 25 4.08 -4.41 11.58
C ARG A 25 5.24 -5.06 10.82
N LEU A 26 5.57 -6.32 11.16
CA LEU A 26 6.63 -7.09 10.50
C LEU A 26 6.34 -7.32 9.01
N LEU A 27 5.07 -7.53 8.64
CA LEU A 27 4.65 -7.78 7.26
C LEU A 27 4.37 -6.50 6.45
N THR A 28 4.61 -5.32 7.01
CA THR A 28 4.26 -4.04 6.35
C THR A 28 4.98 -3.89 5.02
N GLU A 29 6.30 -4.14 4.98
CA GLU A 29 7.10 -4.00 3.76
C GLU A 29 6.64 -4.97 2.66
N ALA A 30 6.48 -6.26 2.99
CA ALA A 30 6.00 -7.26 2.04
C ALA A 30 4.58 -6.95 1.53
N ARG A 31 3.71 -6.44 2.41
CA ARG A 31 2.37 -5.99 2.02
C ARG A 31 2.42 -4.80 1.06
N GLU A 32 3.23 -3.78 1.36
CA GLU A 32 3.39 -2.60 0.50
C GLU A 32 3.92 -2.99 -0.89
N VAL A 33 4.80 -3.98 -0.97
CA VAL A 33 5.26 -4.55 -2.24
C VAL A 33 4.09 -5.16 -3.03
N VAL A 34 3.20 -5.93 -2.39
CA VAL A 34 1.99 -6.47 -3.03
C VAL A 34 1.08 -5.35 -3.50
N GLU A 35 0.73 -4.38 -2.65
CA GLU A 35 -0.17 -3.26 -2.97
C GLU A 35 0.38 -2.38 -4.11
N THR A 36 1.69 -2.12 -4.09
CA THR A 36 2.38 -1.40 -5.16
C THR A 36 2.29 -2.18 -6.47
N THR A 37 2.46 -3.51 -6.42
CA THR A 37 2.39 -4.36 -7.62
C THR A 37 0.96 -4.49 -8.16
N VAL A 38 -0.05 -4.54 -7.29
CA VAL A 38 -1.47 -4.43 -7.68
C VAL A 38 -1.73 -3.10 -8.40
N THR A 39 -1.18 -2.00 -7.88
CA THR A 39 -1.31 -0.68 -8.50
C THR A 39 -0.62 -0.63 -9.88
N LYS A 40 0.57 -1.24 -10.00
CA LYS A 40 1.27 -1.40 -11.29
C LYS A 40 0.44 -2.22 -12.28
N LEU A 41 -0.15 -3.34 -11.86
CA LEU A 41 -1.04 -4.15 -12.69
C LEU A 41 -2.23 -3.32 -13.16
N LYS A 42 -2.96 -2.64 -12.27
CA LYS A 42 -4.12 -1.81 -12.64
C LYS A 42 -3.79 -0.71 -13.65
N ARG A 43 -2.61 -0.11 -13.57
CA ARG A 43 -2.15 0.94 -14.51
C ARG A 43 -1.63 0.38 -15.83
N GLY A 44 -0.93 -0.76 -15.78
CA GLY A 44 -0.28 -1.39 -16.93
C GLY A 44 -1.11 -2.48 -17.62
N GLN A 45 -2.31 -2.76 -17.13
CA GLN A 45 -3.19 -3.80 -17.64
C GLN A 45 -3.50 -3.58 -19.11
N VAL A 46 -3.37 -4.63 -19.91
CA VAL A 46 -3.68 -4.61 -21.34
C VAL A 46 -5.19 -4.38 -21.52
N GLN A 47 -5.54 -3.30 -22.21
CA GLN A 47 -6.91 -2.92 -22.53
C GLN A 47 -7.39 -3.66 -23.79
N LEU A 48 -7.47 -4.99 -23.70
CA LEU A 48 -8.02 -5.87 -24.75
C LEU A 48 -9.05 -6.81 -24.12
N ASN A 49 -10.00 -7.25 -24.95
CA ASN A 49 -10.96 -8.29 -24.62
C ASN A 49 -11.13 -9.24 -25.81
N ALA A 50 -11.89 -10.33 -25.65
CA ALA A 50 -12.08 -11.34 -26.70
C ALA A 50 -12.62 -10.72 -28.00
N LYS A 51 -13.60 -9.81 -27.89
CA LYS A 51 -14.19 -9.08 -29.03
C LYS A 51 -13.17 -8.23 -29.78
N ALA A 52 -12.24 -7.60 -29.08
CA ALA A 52 -11.23 -6.72 -29.67
C ALA A 52 -10.18 -7.47 -30.51
N ILE A 53 -10.05 -8.80 -30.33
CA ILE A 53 -9.10 -9.62 -31.07
C ILE A 53 -9.80 -10.65 -31.98
N GLN A 54 -11.07 -10.44 -32.33
CA GLN A 54 -11.77 -11.35 -33.23
C GLN A 54 -11.14 -11.38 -34.61
N ALA A 55 -10.94 -12.58 -35.15
CA ALA A 55 -10.57 -12.81 -36.54
C ALA A 55 -11.85 -12.81 -37.39
N SER A 56 -11.85 -12.04 -38.47
CA SER A 56 -13.02 -11.91 -39.34
C SER A 56 -13.24 -13.15 -40.20
N GLU A 57 -14.17 -14.01 -39.80
CA GLU A 57 -14.58 -15.22 -40.54
C GLU A 57 -15.22 -14.87 -41.89
N GLY A 58 -16.05 -13.82 -41.93
CA GLY A 58 -16.83 -13.45 -43.11
C GLY A 58 -16.00 -13.08 -44.34
N ILE A 59 -14.71 -12.79 -44.18
CA ILE A 59 -13.78 -12.56 -45.31
C ILE A 59 -13.60 -13.86 -46.13
N PHE A 60 -13.75 -15.03 -45.48
CA PHE A 60 -13.47 -16.33 -46.08
C PHE A 60 -14.72 -17.17 -46.38
N GLN A 61 -15.88 -16.86 -45.80
CA GLN A 61 -17.09 -17.70 -45.86
C GLN A 61 -17.74 -17.87 -47.25
N ALA A 62 -17.45 -17.01 -48.23
CA ALA A 62 -18.11 -17.04 -49.54
C ALA A 62 -17.16 -16.72 -50.72
N GLY A 63 -15.86 -16.98 -50.55
CA GLY A 63 -14.85 -16.69 -51.56
C GLY A 63 -14.19 -17.93 -52.17
N GLY A 64 -13.27 -17.69 -53.10
CA GLY A 64 -12.50 -18.73 -53.78
C GLY A 64 -13.13 -19.27 -55.07
N GLY A 65 -12.32 -20.00 -55.83
CA GLY A 65 -12.72 -20.79 -57.00
C GLY A 65 -12.45 -22.28 -56.77
N ILE A 66 -12.38 -23.06 -57.85
CA ILE A 66 -12.28 -24.53 -57.76
C ILE A 66 -10.99 -24.98 -57.03
N LEU A 67 -9.90 -24.23 -57.17
CA LEU A 67 -8.59 -24.57 -56.61
C LEU A 67 -8.39 -23.99 -55.20
N SER A 68 -9.11 -22.91 -54.86
CA SER A 68 -8.92 -22.15 -53.61
C SER A 68 -10.03 -22.33 -52.59
N TYR A 69 -11.20 -22.86 -52.97
CA TYR A 69 -12.35 -23.02 -52.07
C TYR A 69 -12.03 -23.73 -50.75
N GLY A 70 -11.29 -24.85 -50.81
CA GLY A 70 -10.91 -25.59 -49.58
C GLY A 70 -10.02 -24.78 -48.63
N SER A 71 -9.16 -23.91 -49.16
CA SER A 71 -8.35 -23.01 -48.35
C SER A 71 -9.18 -21.87 -47.74
N TYR A 72 -10.21 -21.39 -48.44
CA TYR A 72 -11.16 -20.41 -47.87
C TYR A 72 -11.96 -21.02 -46.72
N GLU A 73 -12.51 -22.22 -46.89
CA GLU A 73 -13.24 -22.94 -45.84
C GLU A 73 -12.35 -23.19 -44.61
N SER A 74 -11.14 -23.72 -44.81
CA SER A 74 -10.15 -23.96 -43.75
C SER A 74 -9.74 -22.67 -43.00
N LEU A 75 -9.60 -21.54 -43.71
CA LEU A 75 -9.32 -20.23 -43.08
C LEU A 75 -10.52 -19.68 -42.29
N ALA A 76 -11.75 -19.90 -42.78
CA ALA A 76 -12.97 -19.52 -42.06
C ALA A 76 -13.08 -20.31 -40.75
N ASP A 77 -12.90 -21.63 -40.80
CA ASP A 77 -12.92 -22.50 -39.63
C ASP A 77 -11.82 -22.15 -38.63
N SER A 78 -10.61 -21.88 -39.13
CA SER A 78 -9.47 -21.48 -38.29
C SER A 78 -9.69 -20.10 -37.66
N ALA A 79 -10.34 -19.16 -38.36
CA ALA A 79 -10.76 -17.88 -37.78
C ALA A 79 -11.81 -18.08 -36.67
N GLY A 80 -12.77 -18.97 -36.87
CA GLY A 80 -13.73 -19.38 -35.84
C GLY A 80 -13.06 -19.99 -34.61
N LEU A 81 -12.07 -20.87 -34.82
CA LEU A 81 -11.27 -21.45 -33.74
C LEU A 81 -10.48 -20.37 -32.99
N LEU A 82 -9.87 -19.40 -33.69
CA LEU A 82 -9.18 -18.26 -33.07
C LEU A 82 -10.13 -17.42 -32.20
N ASN A 83 -11.40 -17.29 -32.60
CA ASN A 83 -12.43 -16.58 -31.84
C ASN A 83 -12.84 -17.36 -30.58
N GLN A 84 -13.10 -18.66 -30.70
CA GLN A 84 -13.39 -19.54 -29.54
C GLN A 84 -12.23 -19.57 -28.55
N HIS A 85 -11.00 -19.67 -29.05
CA HIS A 85 -9.79 -19.61 -28.24
C HIS A 85 -9.65 -18.25 -27.53
N ALA A 86 -10.06 -17.15 -28.16
CA ALA A 86 -10.00 -15.82 -27.53
C ALA A 86 -10.91 -15.75 -26.30
N GLU A 87 -12.11 -16.33 -26.35
CA GLU A 87 -13.04 -16.37 -25.21
C GLU A 87 -12.43 -17.12 -24.01
N VAL A 88 -11.88 -18.32 -24.22
CA VAL A 88 -11.22 -19.10 -23.16
C VAL A 88 -10.01 -18.34 -22.58
N LEU A 89 -9.18 -17.77 -23.46
CA LEU A 89 -8.00 -17.00 -23.06
C LEU A 89 -8.36 -15.83 -22.15
N PHE A 90 -9.37 -15.04 -22.50
CA PHE A 90 -9.76 -13.89 -21.69
C PHE A 90 -10.51 -14.28 -20.42
N ALA A 91 -11.29 -15.36 -20.44
CA ALA A 91 -11.91 -15.91 -19.23
C ALA A 91 -10.85 -16.35 -18.21
N TRP A 92 -9.81 -17.06 -18.64
CA TRP A 92 -8.70 -17.46 -17.78
C TRP A 92 -7.91 -16.26 -17.26
N ARG A 93 -7.62 -15.28 -18.13
CA ARG A 93 -6.97 -14.04 -17.74
C ARG A 93 -7.74 -13.29 -16.65
N GLU A 94 -9.05 -13.14 -16.79
CA GLU A 94 -9.91 -12.48 -15.80
C GLU A 94 -9.94 -13.26 -14.47
N SER A 95 -10.02 -14.59 -14.56
CA SER A 95 -9.97 -15.50 -13.42
C SER A 95 -8.66 -15.36 -12.62
N ILE A 96 -7.51 -15.23 -13.31
CA ILE A 96 -6.20 -14.98 -12.71
C ILE A 96 -6.17 -13.61 -12.02
N ILE A 97 -6.55 -12.55 -12.74
CA ILE A 97 -6.49 -11.18 -12.22
C ILE A 97 -7.38 -11.02 -10.97
N THR A 98 -8.60 -11.58 -11.01
CA THR A 98 -9.54 -11.54 -9.89
C THR A 98 -8.94 -12.16 -8.62
N ARG A 99 -8.23 -13.28 -8.75
CA ARG A 99 -7.57 -13.96 -7.61
C ARG A 99 -6.36 -13.20 -7.10
N LEU A 100 -5.51 -12.71 -8.00
CA LEU A 100 -4.27 -12.01 -7.61
C LEU A 100 -4.52 -10.64 -6.97
N VAL A 101 -5.58 -9.92 -7.36
CA VAL A 101 -5.90 -8.58 -6.82
C VAL A 101 -6.59 -8.66 -5.45
N ARG A 102 -7.03 -9.84 -5.02
CA ARG A 102 -7.64 -10.06 -3.70
C ARG A 102 -6.70 -9.55 -2.58
N PRO A 103 -7.18 -8.78 -1.60
CA PRO A 103 -6.36 -8.30 -0.50
C PRO A 103 -5.69 -9.45 0.27
N VAL A 104 -4.40 -9.31 0.58
CA VAL A 104 -3.64 -10.30 1.36
C VAL A 104 -3.83 -10.15 2.89
N ASN A 105 -4.47 -9.06 3.33
CA ASN A 105 -4.66 -8.79 4.75
C ASN A 105 -5.81 -9.61 5.35
N ARG A 106 -5.58 -10.09 6.57
CA ARG A 106 -6.63 -10.39 7.55
C ARG A 106 -7.09 -9.06 8.15
N ASP A 107 -8.35 -8.68 7.98
CA ASP A 107 -8.85 -7.43 8.55
C ASP A 107 -9.24 -7.67 10.01
N VAL A 108 -8.42 -7.19 10.96
CA VAL A 108 -8.59 -7.38 12.43
C VAL A 108 -9.93 -6.83 12.94
N SER A 109 -10.60 -6.00 12.15
CA SER A 109 -11.87 -5.38 12.53
C SER A 109 -13.08 -6.34 12.47
N LEU A 110 -12.93 -7.51 11.86
CA LEU A 110 -13.99 -8.51 11.70
C LEU A 110 -13.51 -9.85 12.27
N GLU A 111 -13.48 -9.95 13.60
CA GLU A 111 -13.56 -11.25 14.29
C GLU A 111 -14.88 -11.91 13.86
N ARG A 112 -14.84 -12.70 12.80
CA ARG A 112 -15.76 -13.81 12.62
C ARG A 112 -15.15 -14.96 13.40
N GLU A 113 -15.96 -15.66 14.20
CA GLU A 113 -15.57 -16.86 14.93
C GLU A 113 -15.10 -18.00 13.98
N ASP A 114 -15.34 -17.85 12.67
CA ASP A 114 -14.86 -18.72 11.59
C ASP A 114 -13.66 -18.05 10.86
N ASP A 115 -12.45 -18.33 11.34
CA ASP A 115 -11.22 -17.63 11.00
C ASP A 115 -10.54 -18.14 9.70
N ASP A 116 -11.33 -18.39 8.65
CA ASP A 116 -10.91 -19.03 7.39
C ASP A 116 -10.26 -18.08 6.37
N GLN A 117 -10.16 -16.77 6.64
CA GLN A 117 -9.63 -15.81 5.65
C GLN A 117 -8.19 -16.06 5.21
N TYR A 118 -7.35 -16.63 6.10
CA TYR A 118 -5.98 -16.99 5.75
C TYR A 118 -5.96 -18.22 4.83
N GLN A 119 -6.71 -19.26 5.18
CA GLN A 119 -6.83 -20.47 4.37
C GLN A 119 -7.43 -20.14 3.00
N GLU A 120 -8.48 -19.32 2.95
CA GLU A 120 -9.11 -18.89 1.70
C GLU A 120 -8.13 -18.12 0.80
N ASN A 121 -7.20 -17.36 1.39
CA ASN A 121 -6.15 -16.66 0.65
C ASN A 121 -5.08 -17.62 0.12
N LEU A 122 -4.72 -18.66 0.88
CA LEU A 122 -3.83 -19.72 0.42
C LEU A 122 -4.46 -20.54 -0.70
N ASP A 123 -5.73 -20.92 -0.56
CA ASP A 123 -6.49 -21.62 -1.59
C ASP A 123 -6.59 -20.76 -2.86
N THR A 124 -6.91 -19.47 -2.71
CA THR A 124 -6.92 -18.50 -3.82
C THR A 124 -5.54 -18.41 -4.50
N GLN A 125 -4.45 -18.48 -3.73
CA GLN A 125 -3.09 -18.44 -4.25
C GLN A 125 -2.74 -19.72 -5.03
N ALA A 126 -3.10 -20.89 -4.50
CA ALA A 126 -2.91 -22.18 -5.16
C ALA A 126 -3.71 -22.26 -6.46
N GLU A 127 -4.96 -21.78 -6.48
CA GLU A 127 -5.76 -21.71 -7.70
C GLU A 127 -5.15 -20.77 -8.75
N ALA A 128 -4.58 -19.64 -8.31
CA ALA A 128 -3.91 -18.70 -9.21
C ALA A 128 -2.63 -19.27 -9.81
N GLU A 129 -1.88 -20.09 -9.07
CA GLU A 129 -0.70 -20.80 -9.56
C GLU A 129 -1.06 -21.78 -10.67
N VAL A 130 -2.07 -22.62 -10.44
CA VAL A 130 -2.57 -23.58 -11.43
C VAL A 130 -3.01 -22.88 -12.72
N LEU A 131 -3.76 -21.78 -12.59
CA LEU A 131 -4.21 -20.99 -13.73
C LEU A 131 -3.03 -20.35 -14.50
N LEU A 132 -2.06 -19.76 -13.80
CA LEU A 132 -0.88 -19.15 -14.43
C LEU A 132 -0.02 -20.17 -15.17
N GLU A 133 0.21 -21.34 -14.56
CA GLU A 133 0.94 -22.44 -15.18
C GLU A 133 0.27 -22.93 -16.47
N MET A 134 -1.07 -22.99 -16.49
CA MET A 134 -1.82 -23.41 -17.68
C MET A 134 -2.01 -22.29 -18.71
N TYR A 135 -2.00 -21.03 -18.30
CA TYR A 135 -2.17 -19.88 -19.19
C TYR A 135 -1.00 -19.73 -20.17
N ARG A 136 0.22 -20.08 -19.77
CA ARG A 136 1.41 -20.04 -20.65
C ARG A 136 1.30 -21.00 -21.84
N PRO A 137 1.00 -22.31 -21.65
CA PRO A 137 0.69 -23.20 -22.76
C PRO A 137 -0.49 -22.75 -23.62
N LEU A 138 -1.54 -22.14 -23.03
CA LEU A 138 -2.67 -21.63 -23.80
C LEU A 138 -2.24 -20.47 -24.74
N LEU A 139 -1.40 -19.56 -24.27
CA LEU A 139 -0.82 -18.50 -25.12
C LEU A 139 0.02 -19.10 -26.26
N SER A 140 0.79 -20.15 -25.99
CA SER A 140 1.58 -20.86 -26.99
C SER A 140 0.70 -21.63 -28.00
N GLU A 141 -0.42 -22.21 -27.56
CA GLU A 141 -1.37 -22.88 -28.47
C GLU A 141 -1.96 -21.87 -29.47
N ARG A 142 -2.26 -20.63 -29.04
CA ARG A 142 -2.67 -19.56 -29.96
C ARG A 142 -1.62 -19.26 -31.03
N GLU A 143 -0.35 -19.20 -30.66
CA GLU A 143 0.74 -19.01 -31.64
C GLU A 143 0.83 -20.19 -32.60
N LYS A 144 0.64 -21.41 -32.10
CA LYS A 144 0.60 -22.64 -32.91
C LYS A 144 -0.57 -22.64 -33.89
N ILE A 145 -1.77 -22.21 -33.49
CA ILE A 145 -2.92 -22.03 -34.40
C ILE A 145 -2.57 -21.03 -35.52
N LEU A 146 -1.87 -19.93 -35.18
CA LEU A 146 -1.53 -18.89 -36.15
C LEU A 146 -0.41 -19.30 -37.13
N LYS A 147 0.68 -19.89 -36.64
CA LYS A 147 1.93 -20.09 -37.39
C LYS A 147 2.43 -21.53 -37.45
N GLY A 148 1.90 -22.43 -36.63
CA GLY A 148 2.35 -23.82 -36.52
C GLY A 148 3.63 -24.01 -35.69
N ASN A 149 4.64 -23.18 -35.95
CA ASN A 149 5.93 -23.29 -35.27
C ASN A 149 5.90 -22.61 -33.90
N VAL A 150 6.05 -23.42 -32.85
CA VAL A 150 6.25 -22.97 -31.46
C VAL A 150 7.49 -23.63 -30.86
N ALA A 151 8.03 -23.06 -29.79
CA ALA A 151 9.15 -23.67 -29.08
C ALA A 151 8.80 -25.09 -28.61
N VAL A 152 9.78 -25.99 -28.63
CA VAL A 152 9.59 -27.39 -28.24
C VAL A 152 9.08 -27.48 -26.81
N GLY A 153 7.97 -28.20 -26.61
CA GLY A 153 7.33 -28.37 -25.31
C GLY A 153 6.55 -27.15 -24.81
N ALA A 154 6.41 -26.07 -25.59
CA ALA A 154 5.70 -24.86 -25.17
C ALA A 154 4.19 -25.07 -24.94
N THR A 155 3.61 -26.12 -25.53
CA THR A 155 2.20 -26.52 -25.37
C THR A 155 2.04 -27.79 -24.52
N ASP A 156 3.14 -28.37 -24.04
CA ASP A 156 3.08 -29.55 -23.18
C ASP A 156 2.44 -29.23 -21.83
N LYS A 157 2.02 -30.28 -21.12
CA LYS A 157 1.62 -30.15 -19.72
C LYS A 157 2.74 -29.49 -18.90
N PRO A 158 2.43 -28.45 -18.11
CA PRO A 158 3.40 -27.80 -17.24
C PRO A 158 4.10 -28.79 -16.31
N ARG A 159 5.30 -28.42 -15.87
CA ARG A 159 6.10 -29.24 -14.94
C ARG A 159 5.35 -29.51 -13.64
N LEU A 160 4.74 -28.47 -13.05
CA LEU A 160 3.97 -28.58 -11.81
C LEU A 160 2.81 -29.58 -11.94
N PHE A 161 2.10 -29.58 -13.07
CA PHE A 161 1.06 -30.57 -13.34
C PHE A 161 1.64 -31.99 -13.33
N LYS A 162 2.74 -32.26 -14.04
CA LYS A 162 3.38 -33.59 -14.07
C LYS A 162 3.85 -34.03 -12.68
N GLU A 163 4.40 -33.12 -11.89
CA GLU A 163 4.88 -33.38 -10.53
C GLU A 163 3.73 -33.73 -9.58
N ILE A 164 2.67 -32.94 -9.56
CA ILE A 164 1.47 -33.20 -8.74
C ILE A 164 0.78 -34.50 -9.18
N GLU A 165 0.65 -34.73 -10.48
CA GLU A 165 0.06 -35.97 -11.00
C GLU A 165 0.86 -37.21 -10.54
N ALA A 166 2.19 -37.12 -10.55
CA ALA A 166 3.06 -38.18 -10.06
C ALA A 166 2.92 -38.39 -8.54
N ALA A 167 2.92 -37.31 -7.75
CA ALA A 167 2.78 -37.37 -6.29
C ALA A 167 1.46 -38.03 -5.87
N VAL A 168 0.33 -37.57 -6.43
CA VAL A 168 -1.01 -38.14 -6.14
C VAL A 168 -1.09 -39.61 -6.59
N ARG A 169 -0.47 -39.96 -7.71
CA ARG A 169 -0.43 -41.36 -8.20
C ARG A 169 0.36 -42.26 -7.24
N VAL A 170 1.51 -41.79 -6.74
CA VAL A 170 2.31 -42.53 -5.76
C VAL A 170 1.54 -42.72 -4.46
N ALA A 171 0.94 -41.66 -3.91
CA ALA A 171 0.13 -41.73 -2.69
C ALA A 171 -1.04 -42.72 -2.83
N ARG A 172 -1.76 -42.69 -3.96
CA ARG A 172 -2.83 -43.65 -4.25
C ARG A 172 -2.33 -45.09 -4.34
N SER A 173 -1.18 -45.31 -4.96
CA SER A 173 -0.57 -46.65 -5.06
C SER A 173 -0.14 -47.19 -3.70
N ASN A 174 0.42 -46.34 -2.84
CA ASN A 174 0.82 -46.72 -1.48
C ASN A 174 -0.40 -47.10 -0.62
N SER A 175 -1.47 -46.29 -0.70
CA SER A 175 -2.74 -46.58 -0.04
C SER A 175 -3.34 -47.92 -0.48
N LEU A 176 -3.35 -48.22 -1.79
CA LEU A 176 -3.83 -49.51 -2.33
C LEU A 176 -3.00 -50.71 -1.87
N ARG A 177 -1.71 -50.51 -1.58
CA ARG A 177 -0.79 -51.55 -1.08
C ARG A 177 -0.80 -51.67 0.45
N GLY A 178 -1.57 -50.84 1.15
CA GLY A 178 -1.57 -50.79 2.61
C GLY A 178 -0.27 -50.27 3.22
N ILE A 179 0.53 -49.54 2.44
CA ILE A 179 1.76 -48.91 2.94
C ILE A 179 1.36 -47.62 3.65
N VAL A 180 1.52 -47.58 4.98
CA VAL A 180 1.34 -46.37 5.79
C VAL A 180 2.67 -45.63 5.79
N ASP A 181 2.67 -44.43 5.22
CA ASP A 181 3.80 -43.51 5.30
C ASP A 181 3.60 -42.62 6.54
N PRO A 182 4.40 -42.77 7.61
CA PRO A 182 4.24 -42.02 8.84
C PRO A 182 4.56 -40.53 8.69
N ASP A 183 5.23 -40.13 7.60
CA ASP A 183 5.56 -38.74 7.29
C ASP A 183 4.59 -38.12 6.26
N MET A 184 3.52 -38.83 5.88
CA MET A 184 2.54 -38.34 4.91
C MET A 184 1.65 -37.25 5.51
N ASP A 185 1.76 -36.05 4.95
CA ASP A 185 0.88 -34.93 5.24
C ASP A 185 -0.45 -35.07 4.48
N GLU A 186 -1.52 -35.44 5.21
CA GLU A 186 -2.86 -35.64 4.65
C GLU A 186 -3.45 -34.35 4.05
N GLU A 187 -3.14 -33.18 4.62
CA GLU A 187 -3.65 -31.90 4.13
C GLU A 187 -2.91 -31.48 2.85
N LEU A 188 -1.59 -31.68 2.80
CA LEU A 188 -0.82 -31.48 1.57
C LEU A 188 -1.35 -32.37 0.43
N LEU A 189 -1.64 -33.64 0.72
CA LEU A 189 -2.18 -34.56 -0.27
C LEU A 189 -3.57 -34.12 -0.75
N ARG A 190 -4.42 -33.61 0.14
CA ARG A 190 -5.74 -33.06 -0.20
C ARG A 190 -5.62 -31.85 -1.13
N VAL A 191 -4.73 -30.89 -0.82
CA VAL A 191 -4.47 -29.72 -1.68
C VAL A 191 -3.97 -30.16 -3.06
N GLN A 192 -3.01 -31.10 -3.11
CA GLN A 192 -2.49 -31.64 -4.37
C GLN A 192 -3.58 -32.32 -5.22
N GLN A 193 -4.53 -33.02 -4.60
CA GLN A 193 -5.66 -33.62 -5.31
C GLN A 193 -6.58 -32.56 -5.92
N GLN A 194 -6.89 -31.50 -5.17
CA GLN A 194 -7.70 -30.37 -5.68
C GLN A 194 -7.00 -29.66 -6.84
N GLN A 195 -5.71 -29.35 -6.71
CA GLN A 195 -4.92 -28.77 -7.80
C GLN A 195 -4.89 -29.67 -9.04
N LEU A 196 -4.74 -30.99 -8.86
CA LEU A 196 -4.75 -31.95 -9.97
C LEU A 196 -6.09 -31.97 -10.72
N GLU A 197 -7.21 -31.88 -10.00
CA GLU A 197 -8.55 -31.79 -10.61
C GLU A 197 -8.69 -30.52 -11.43
N GLN A 198 -8.25 -29.38 -10.89
CA GLN A 198 -8.25 -28.11 -11.59
C GLN A 198 -7.35 -28.13 -12.83
N PHE A 199 -6.14 -28.70 -12.76
CA PHE A 199 -5.25 -28.89 -13.91
C PHE A 199 -5.92 -29.69 -15.02
N LYS A 200 -6.58 -30.81 -14.67
CA LYS A 200 -7.29 -31.65 -15.65
C LYS A 200 -8.44 -30.91 -16.31
N LYS A 201 -9.21 -30.14 -15.54
CA LYS A 201 -10.32 -29.31 -16.07
C LYS A 201 -9.81 -28.28 -17.07
N LEU A 202 -8.75 -27.55 -16.71
CA LEU A 202 -8.15 -26.54 -17.58
C LEU A 202 -7.51 -27.17 -18.83
N ASP A 203 -6.88 -28.35 -18.70
CA ASP A 203 -6.31 -29.07 -19.85
C ASP A 203 -7.39 -29.53 -20.83
N GLN A 204 -8.54 -30.01 -20.34
CA GLN A 204 -9.71 -30.35 -21.18
C GLN A 204 -10.27 -29.12 -21.90
N GLU A 205 -10.46 -28.01 -21.19
CA GLU A 205 -10.94 -26.76 -21.77
C GLU A 205 -9.97 -26.22 -22.84
N ARG A 206 -8.66 -26.24 -22.57
CA ARG A 206 -7.63 -25.89 -23.55
C ARG A 206 -7.69 -26.79 -24.79
N GLN A 207 -7.81 -28.11 -24.61
CA GLN A 207 -7.90 -29.06 -25.71
C GLN A 207 -9.13 -28.82 -26.60
N SER A 208 -10.24 -28.34 -26.01
CA SER A 208 -11.46 -28.02 -26.76
C SER A 208 -11.29 -26.86 -27.76
N VAL A 209 -10.29 -26.00 -27.56
CA VAL A 209 -9.96 -24.86 -28.43
C VAL A 209 -8.57 -24.98 -29.07
N SER A 210 -8.03 -26.20 -29.16
CA SER A 210 -6.75 -26.50 -29.81
C SER A 210 -6.93 -26.94 -31.26
N LEU A 211 -5.86 -26.90 -32.06
CA LEU A 211 -5.90 -27.47 -33.43
C LEU A 211 -6.25 -28.96 -33.37
N SER A 212 -7.23 -29.38 -34.17
CA SER A 212 -7.53 -30.80 -34.37
C SER A 212 -6.39 -31.50 -35.13
N GLY A 213 -6.26 -32.83 -35.01
CA GLY A 213 -5.19 -33.59 -35.66
C GLY A 213 -5.17 -33.52 -37.20
N HIS A 214 -6.26 -33.06 -37.82
CA HIS A 214 -6.38 -32.89 -39.27
C HIS A 214 -6.34 -31.42 -39.71
N SER A 215 -6.40 -30.47 -38.77
CA SER A 215 -6.36 -29.04 -39.05
C SER A 215 -4.91 -28.57 -39.24
N VAL A 216 -4.70 -27.69 -40.21
CA VAL A 216 -3.40 -27.04 -40.42
C VAL A 216 -3.37 -25.64 -39.81
N PRO A 217 -2.18 -25.11 -39.49
CA PRO A 217 -2.05 -23.74 -39.01
C PRO A 217 -2.57 -22.71 -40.01
N PHE A 218 -3.10 -21.60 -39.49
CA PHE A 218 -3.72 -20.53 -40.27
C PHE A 218 -2.78 -19.96 -41.36
N MET A 219 -1.50 -19.73 -41.02
CA MET A 219 -0.52 -19.23 -41.98
C MET A 219 -0.15 -20.27 -43.05
N GLU A 220 -0.17 -21.57 -42.73
CA GLU A 220 0.11 -22.61 -43.72
C GLU A 220 -0.99 -22.64 -44.79
N GLU A 221 -2.25 -22.51 -44.38
CA GLU A 221 -3.37 -22.41 -45.33
C GLU A 221 -3.28 -21.12 -46.17
N ALA A 222 -2.84 -20.02 -45.57
CA ALA A 222 -2.60 -18.78 -46.31
C ALA A 222 -1.51 -18.94 -47.40
N GLU A 223 -0.42 -19.66 -47.12
CA GLU A 223 0.63 -19.93 -48.12
C GLU A 223 0.15 -20.82 -49.28
N ARG A 224 -0.87 -21.66 -49.07
CA ARG A 224 -1.52 -22.40 -50.17
C ARG A 224 -2.25 -21.45 -51.11
N LEU A 225 -2.99 -20.47 -50.58
CA LEU A 225 -3.64 -19.43 -51.39
C LEU A 225 -2.64 -18.57 -52.16
N LYS A 226 -1.50 -18.23 -51.55
CA LYS A 226 -0.42 -17.55 -52.26
C LYS A 226 0.04 -18.35 -53.48
N SER A 227 0.23 -19.65 -53.31
CA SER A 227 0.63 -20.56 -54.39
C SER A 227 -0.41 -20.60 -55.53
N VAL A 228 -1.70 -20.61 -55.19
CA VAL A 228 -2.79 -20.50 -56.19
C VAL A 228 -2.77 -19.14 -56.88
N GLY A 229 -2.51 -18.06 -56.15
CA GLY A 229 -2.40 -16.70 -56.67
C GLY A 229 -1.20 -16.46 -57.59
N GLU A 230 -0.18 -17.31 -57.53
CA GLU A 230 0.98 -17.31 -58.43
C GLU A 230 0.80 -18.23 -59.65
N SER A 231 -0.29 -19.00 -59.69
CA SER A 231 -0.60 -19.91 -60.78
C SER A 231 -1.12 -19.20 -62.04
N SER A 232 -1.03 -19.87 -63.20
CA SER A 232 -1.47 -19.32 -64.50
C SER A 232 -2.85 -19.82 -64.95
N PHE A 233 -3.61 -20.50 -64.09
CA PHE A 233 -4.79 -21.27 -64.50
C PHE A 233 -6.06 -20.41 -64.71
N SER A 234 -6.35 -19.44 -63.84
CA SER A 234 -7.50 -18.52 -63.97
C SER A 234 -7.17 -17.12 -63.45
N ALA A 235 -7.47 -16.09 -64.24
CA ALA A 235 -7.18 -14.69 -63.90
C ALA A 235 -8.06 -14.19 -62.74
N GLU A 236 -9.32 -14.63 -62.67
CA GLU A 236 -10.26 -14.23 -61.63
C GLU A 236 -9.93 -14.92 -60.29
N GLU A 237 -9.64 -16.22 -60.32
CA GLU A 237 -9.31 -16.98 -59.10
C GLU A 237 -7.96 -16.56 -58.49
N THR A 238 -6.97 -16.23 -59.34
CA THR A 238 -5.67 -15.74 -58.85
C THR A 238 -5.78 -14.40 -58.12
N VAL A 239 -6.65 -13.51 -58.58
CA VAL A 239 -6.92 -12.23 -57.91
C VAL A 239 -7.54 -12.46 -56.53
N LEU A 240 -8.58 -13.31 -56.46
CA LEU A 240 -9.23 -13.67 -55.19
C LEU A 240 -8.24 -14.30 -54.20
N ALA A 241 -7.45 -15.28 -54.65
CA ALA A 241 -6.47 -15.97 -53.81
C ALA A 241 -5.39 -15.03 -53.27
N ARG A 242 -4.91 -14.06 -54.08
CA ARG A 242 -3.97 -13.01 -53.62
C ARG A 242 -4.59 -12.11 -52.57
N GLU A 243 -5.83 -11.68 -52.76
CA GLU A 243 -6.55 -10.84 -51.80
C GLU A 243 -6.74 -11.57 -50.46
N ALA A 244 -7.21 -12.81 -50.50
CA ALA A 244 -7.38 -13.63 -49.30
C ALA A 244 -6.06 -13.91 -48.59
N TYR A 245 -4.97 -14.17 -49.31
CA TYR A 245 -3.64 -14.29 -48.71
C TYR A 245 -3.21 -12.99 -47.98
N VAL A 246 -3.40 -11.82 -48.60
CA VAL A 246 -3.08 -10.53 -47.97
C VAL A 246 -3.92 -10.32 -46.70
N ASN A 247 -5.22 -10.62 -46.76
CA ASN A 247 -6.12 -10.53 -45.61
C ASN A 247 -5.73 -11.49 -44.49
N ALA A 248 -5.41 -12.75 -44.81
CA ALA A 248 -4.94 -13.74 -43.85
C ALA A 248 -3.63 -13.29 -43.18
N ARG A 249 -2.66 -12.79 -43.96
CA ARG A 249 -1.40 -12.26 -43.42
C ARG A 249 -1.60 -11.05 -42.52
N ARG A 250 -2.56 -10.17 -42.84
CA ARG A 250 -2.95 -9.05 -41.99
C ARG A 250 -3.50 -9.54 -40.65
N ILE A 251 -4.41 -10.51 -40.67
CA ILE A 251 -4.97 -11.14 -39.47
C ILE A 251 -3.83 -11.71 -38.61
N VAL A 252 -2.94 -12.55 -39.17
CA VAL A 252 -1.82 -13.13 -38.41
C VAL A 252 -0.96 -12.04 -37.76
N THR A 253 -0.65 -10.97 -38.50
CA THR A 253 0.19 -9.87 -38.00
C THR A 253 -0.47 -9.12 -36.84
N GLU A 254 -1.77 -8.83 -36.94
CA GLU A 254 -2.54 -8.19 -35.87
C GLU A 254 -2.66 -9.10 -34.64
N GLN A 255 -3.01 -10.37 -34.84
CA GLN A 255 -3.16 -11.36 -33.78
C GLN A 255 -1.85 -11.58 -33.01
N MET A 256 -0.71 -11.63 -33.70
CA MET A 256 0.61 -11.73 -33.06
C MET A 256 0.91 -10.53 -32.17
N LYS A 257 0.60 -9.30 -32.62
CA LYS A 257 0.78 -8.09 -31.80
C LYS A 257 -0.06 -8.13 -30.53
N HIS A 258 -1.29 -8.66 -30.59
CA HIS A 258 -2.13 -8.86 -29.42
C HIS A 258 -1.55 -9.92 -28.49
N LEU A 259 -1.09 -11.04 -29.04
CA LEU A 259 -0.48 -12.12 -28.28
C LEU A 259 0.80 -11.67 -27.55
N ASP A 260 1.66 -10.87 -28.18
CA ASP A 260 2.86 -10.32 -27.57
C ASP A 260 2.55 -9.39 -26.39
N LYS A 261 1.48 -8.59 -26.49
CA LYS A 261 1.00 -7.76 -25.37
C LYS A 261 0.55 -8.63 -24.19
N LEU A 262 -0.22 -9.69 -24.46
CA LEU A 262 -0.72 -10.62 -23.44
C LEU A 262 0.41 -11.41 -22.77
N ARG A 263 1.42 -11.85 -23.54
CA ARG A 263 2.64 -12.49 -23.02
C ARG A 263 3.43 -11.55 -22.12
N ASN A 264 3.58 -10.28 -22.52
CA ASN A 264 4.27 -9.30 -21.70
C ASN A 264 3.51 -9.00 -20.40
N GLU A 265 2.18 -8.91 -20.44
CA GLU A 265 1.36 -8.76 -19.23
C GLU A 265 1.50 -9.96 -18.28
N GLU A 266 1.43 -11.18 -18.81
CA GLU A 266 1.63 -12.42 -18.04
C GLU A 266 3.00 -12.44 -17.35
N ARG A 267 4.08 -12.20 -18.11
CA ARG A 267 5.45 -12.30 -17.62
C ARG A 267 5.83 -11.17 -16.65
N VAL A 268 5.40 -9.94 -16.95
CA VAL A 268 5.88 -8.75 -16.23
C VAL A 268 4.92 -8.35 -15.10
N LEU A 269 3.61 -8.44 -15.32
CA LEU A 269 2.63 -7.94 -14.34
C LEU A 269 2.06 -9.09 -13.51
N LEU A 270 1.51 -10.13 -14.14
CA LEU A 270 0.85 -11.21 -13.41
C LEU A 270 1.84 -12.05 -12.59
N THR A 271 2.96 -12.45 -13.20
CA THR A 271 4.01 -13.21 -12.51
C THR A 271 4.67 -12.39 -11.40
N SER A 272 4.90 -11.08 -11.62
CA SER A 272 5.45 -10.21 -10.57
C SER A 272 4.51 -10.10 -9.38
N LEU A 273 3.20 -9.96 -9.61
CA LEU A 273 2.20 -9.91 -8.56
C LEU A 273 2.08 -11.26 -7.82
N PHE A 274 2.07 -12.36 -8.57
CA PHE A 274 2.07 -13.71 -7.99
C PHE A 274 3.27 -13.91 -7.05
N ASN A 275 4.48 -13.57 -7.50
CA ASN A 275 5.70 -13.70 -6.70
C ASN A 275 5.68 -12.81 -5.45
N ALA A 276 5.21 -11.57 -5.57
CA ALA A 276 5.06 -10.68 -4.41
C ALA A 276 4.10 -11.27 -3.36
N ARG A 277 2.98 -11.85 -3.81
CA ARG A 277 2.02 -12.54 -2.93
C ARG A 277 2.62 -13.79 -2.31
N SER A 278 3.29 -14.64 -3.10
CA SER A 278 3.95 -15.84 -2.58
C SER A 278 5.00 -15.49 -1.53
N GLN A 279 5.76 -14.41 -1.73
CA GLN A 279 6.73 -13.92 -0.74
C GLN A 279 6.03 -13.47 0.55
N TYR A 280 4.92 -12.73 0.45
CA TYR A 280 4.11 -12.36 1.61
C TYR A 280 3.61 -13.59 2.39
N PHE A 281 3.07 -14.60 1.70
CA PHE A 281 2.58 -15.84 2.35
C PHE A 281 3.70 -16.71 2.92
N LYS A 282 4.91 -16.62 2.34
CA LYS A 282 6.09 -17.27 2.91
C LYS A 282 6.52 -16.58 4.21
N GLU A 283 6.53 -15.25 4.25
CA GLU A 283 6.92 -14.49 5.44
C GLU A 283 5.95 -14.70 6.60
N ILE A 284 4.64 -14.71 6.34
CA ILE A 284 3.63 -15.01 7.37
C ILE A 284 3.75 -16.45 7.89
N GLN A 285 4.10 -17.41 7.04
CA GLN A 285 4.36 -18.78 7.47
C GLN A 285 5.60 -18.86 8.37
N VAL A 286 6.71 -18.21 7.97
CA VAL A 286 7.93 -18.13 8.80
C VAL A 286 7.62 -17.53 10.16
N ILE A 287 6.82 -16.45 10.23
CA ILE A 287 6.40 -15.88 11.52
C ILE A 287 5.57 -16.89 12.32
N SER A 288 4.64 -17.59 11.68
CA SER A 288 3.80 -18.59 12.36
C SER A 288 4.63 -19.75 12.90
N ASP A 289 5.63 -20.24 12.15
CA ASP A 289 6.54 -21.32 12.55
C ASP A 289 7.46 -20.92 13.72
N THR A 290 7.66 -19.62 13.96
CA THR A 290 8.38 -19.13 15.15
C THR A 290 7.55 -19.23 16.42
N VAL A 291 6.22 -19.35 16.32
CA VAL A 291 5.34 -19.56 17.45
C VAL A 291 5.41 -21.03 17.84
N ARG A 292 6.24 -21.35 18.84
CA ARG A 292 6.32 -22.69 19.43
C ARG A 292 5.65 -22.70 20.79
N ASP A 293 5.02 -23.83 21.10
CA ASP A 293 4.54 -24.07 22.45
C ASP A 293 5.71 -24.00 23.44
N PRO A 294 5.63 -23.13 24.45
CA PRO A 294 6.72 -22.97 25.39
C PRO A 294 6.83 -24.25 26.26
N LEU A 295 7.95 -24.94 26.15
CA LEU A 295 8.31 -26.04 27.06
C LEU A 295 8.99 -25.45 28.30
N TYR A 296 8.30 -25.44 29.42
CA TYR A 296 8.85 -24.97 30.69
C TYR A 296 8.77 -26.03 31.78
N MET A 297 9.86 -26.17 32.55
CA MET A 297 9.88 -26.99 33.77
C MET A 297 9.35 -26.23 34.99
N ASP A 298 9.55 -24.90 35.02
CA ASP A 298 9.09 -23.99 36.07
C ASP A 298 8.45 -22.77 35.40
N LEU A 299 7.12 -22.67 35.53
CA LEU A 299 6.31 -21.65 34.87
C LEU A 299 6.66 -20.24 35.35
N GLU A 300 6.81 -20.02 36.66
CA GLU A 300 7.07 -18.68 37.20
C GLU A 300 8.44 -18.16 36.79
N LYS A 301 9.45 -19.04 36.84
CA LYS A 301 10.80 -18.69 36.41
C LYS A 301 10.85 -18.41 34.91
N ALA A 302 10.14 -19.20 34.11
CA ALA A 302 10.02 -18.97 32.66
C ALA A 302 9.37 -17.62 32.36
N ILE A 303 8.23 -17.31 33.00
CA ILE A 303 7.54 -16.01 32.81
C ILE A 303 8.48 -14.84 33.12
N ARG A 304 9.19 -14.87 34.26
CA ARG A 304 10.11 -13.77 34.62
C ARG A 304 11.28 -13.65 33.64
N ALA A 305 11.80 -14.77 33.14
CA ALA A 305 12.87 -14.77 32.15
C ALA A 305 12.40 -14.17 30.82
N THR A 306 11.24 -14.60 30.32
CA THR A 306 10.63 -14.09 29.08
C THR A 306 10.28 -12.60 29.19
N GLN A 307 9.74 -12.14 30.33
CA GLN A 307 9.47 -10.71 30.55
C GLN A 307 10.73 -9.85 30.54
N LYS A 308 11.84 -10.38 31.09
CA LYS A 308 13.13 -9.70 31.05
C LYS A 308 13.66 -9.62 29.62
N GLU A 309 13.61 -10.73 28.89
CA GLU A 309 14.01 -10.80 27.49
C GLU A 309 13.18 -9.86 26.60
N GLU A 310 11.86 -9.81 26.81
CA GLU A 310 10.97 -8.85 26.14
C GLU A 310 11.41 -7.41 26.40
N ALA A 311 11.66 -7.04 27.67
CA ALA A 311 12.11 -5.69 28.02
C ALA A 311 13.46 -5.34 27.37
N ASP A 312 14.41 -6.27 27.34
CA ASP A 312 15.72 -6.09 26.72
C ASP A 312 15.59 -5.93 25.18
N LEU A 313 14.72 -6.72 24.54
CA LEU A 313 14.44 -6.62 23.11
C LEU A 313 13.74 -5.31 22.75
N VAL A 314 12.76 -4.86 23.53
CA VAL A 314 12.09 -3.57 23.33
C VAL A 314 13.09 -2.43 23.41
N ALA A 315 13.98 -2.43 24.41
CA ALA A 315 15.03 -1.42 24.53
C ALA A 315 15.98 -1.41 23.32
N LYS A 316 16.28 -2.59 22.77
CA LYS A 316 17.12 -2.73 21.56
C LYS A 316 16.41 -2.25 20.30
N VAL A 317 15.11 -2.53 20.14
CA VAL A 317 14.30 -2.00 19.03
C VAL A 317 14.30 -0.48 19.07
N ASP A 318 14.07 0.13 20.24
CA ASP A 318 14.11 1.58 20.43
C ASP A 318 15.49 2.19 20.06
N GLU A 319 16.58 1.46 20.34
CA GLU A 319 17.94 1.86 19.91
C GLU A 319 18.12 1.80 18.40
N LEU A 320 17.70 0.70 17.77
CA LEU A 320 17.82 0.51 16.32
C LEU A 320 16.96 1.52 15.55
N GLU A 321 15.74 1.80 16.01
CA GLU A 321 14.88 2.82 15.42
C GLU A 321 15.49 4.23 15.51
N ARG A 322 16.13 4.58 16.64
CA ARG A 322 16.88 5.84 16.79
C ARG A 322 18.02 5.92 15.78
N ARG A 323 18.77 4.83 15.60
CA ARG A 323 19.87 4.76 14.64
C ARG A 323 19.38 4.83 13.18
N LEU A 324 18.26 4.17 12.87
CA LEU A 324 17.66 4.24 11.55
C LEU A 324 17.27 5.68 11.19
N ARG A 325 16.58 6.39 12.10
CA ARG A 325 16.24 7.81 11.90
C ARG A 325 17.46 8.68 11.60
N TYR A 326 18.54 8.48 12.35
CA TYR A 326 19.82 9.17 12.11
C TYR A 326 20.39 8.88 10.72
N LEU A 327 20.48 7.61 10.32
CA LEU A 327 21.04 7.21 9.02
C LEU A 327 20.19 7.67 7.85
N THR A 328 18.86 7.54 7.94
CA THR A 328 17.92 8.03 6.92
C THR A 328 18.06 9.55 6.74
N HIS A 329 18.25 10.29 7.83
CA HIS A 329 18.47 11.73 7.74
C HIS A 329 19.80 12.05 7.04
N LEU A 330 20.91 11.39 7.40
CA LEU A 330 22.19 11.57 6.73
C LEU A 330 22.13 11.26 5.22
N GLN A 331 21.46 10.17 4.84
CA GLN A 331 21.29 9.79 3.45
C GLN A 331 20.57 10.89 2.66
N LYS A 332 19.47 11.43 3.22
CA LYS A 332 18.72 12.54 2.61
C LYS A 332 19.56 13.81 2.45
N VAL A 333 20.45 14.11 3.40
CA VAL A 333 21.36 15.27 3.34
C VAL A 333 22.43 15.13 2.26
N GLN A 334 22.94 13.91 2.01
CA GLN A 334 23.95 13.66 0.97
C GLN A 334 23.37 13.67 -0.45
N SER A 335 22.10 13.29 -0.63
CA SER A 335 21.38 13.41 -1.89
C SER A 335 20.83 14.84 -2.05
N THR A 336 21.68 15.77 -2.49
CA THR A 336 21.46 17.23 -2.51
C THR A 336 20.21 17.74 -3.24
N ASP A 337 19.44 16.88 -3.93
CA ASP A 337 18.24 17.22 -4.71
C ASP A 337 16.91 16.66 -4.13
N GLN A 338 16.90 16.06 -2.93
CA GLN A 338 15.70 15.38 -2.37
C GLN A 338 15.31 15.77 -0.93
N LEU A 339 15.79 16.89 -0.42
CA LEU A 339 15.25 17.44 0.84
C LEU A 339 14.09 18.37 0.53
N ASP A 340 12.87 17.94 0.87
CA ASP A 340 11.70 18.83 0.92
C ASP A 340 12.03 20.06 1.77
N GLU A 341 11.51 21.24 1.40
CA GLU A 341 11.77 22.49 2.13
C GLU A 341 11.39 22.40 3.61
N GLU A 342 10.42 21.53 3.96
CA GLU A 342 10.04 21.19 5.34
C GLU A 342 11.11 20.41 6.11
N ALA A 343 11.95 19.60 5.45
CA ALA A 343 13.06 18.89 6.09
C ALA A 343 14.24 19.82 6.42
N LYS A 344 14.22 21.03 5.86
CA LYS A 344 15.16 22.12 6.15
C LYS A 344 14.58 23.13 7.12
N THR A 345 13.43 22.92 7.76
CA THR A 345 12.93 23.84 8.79
C THR A 345 13.22 23.32 10.19
N CYS A 346 13.51 24.24 11.11
CA CYS A 346 13.79 23.91 12.49
C CYS A 346 12.49 23.59 13.22
N ASN A 347 12.37 22.39 13.79
CA ASN A 347 11.19 22.00 14.57
C ASN A 347 10.97 22.80 15.88
N ILE A 348 11.86 23.74 16.20
CA ILE A 348 11.79 24.58 17.41
C ILE A 348 11.38 26.00 17.04
N CYS A 349 12.14 26.67 16.17
CA CYS A 349 11.87 28.05 15.77
C CYS A 349 11.13 28.18 14.43
N THR A 350 10.89 27.08 13.72
CA THR A 350 10.26 27.02 12.38
C THR A 350 11.03 27.72 11.25
N ASP A 351 12.17 28.34 11.56
CA ASP A 351 13.04 28.97 10.57
C ASP A 351 13.78 27.93 9.71
N PRO A 352 14.13 28.26 8.46
CA PRO A 352 15.01 27.43 7.65
C PRO A 352 16.38 27.25 8.32
N ILE A 353 16.82 26.00 8.39
CA ILE A 353 18.10 25.56 8.94
C ILE A 353 19.17 25.76 7.86
N GLU A 354 19.95 26.82 7.98
CA GLU A 354 21.21 26.94 7.22
C GLU A 354 22.31 26.09 7.86
N ILE A 355 22.37 26.13 9.19
CA ILE A 355 23.28 25.33 10.00
C ILE A 355 22.47 24.58 11.05
N GLY A 356 22.49 23.25 10.94
CA GLY A 356 21.78 22.34 11.82
C GLY A 356 22.69 21.63 12.81
N ILE A 357 22.08 21.15 13.88
CA ILE A 357 22.68 20.27 14.87
C ILE A 357 21.94 18.94 14.84
N LEU A 358 22.65 17.88 14.44
CA LEU A 358 22.19 16.51 14.42
C LEU A 358 22.70 15.76 15.66
N THR A 359 21.78 15.19 16.41
CA THR A 359 22.09 14.38 17.60
C THR A 359 22.29 12.91 17.20
N ASN A 360 23.48 12.36 17.44
CA ASN A 360 23.82 10.98 17.06
C ASN A 360 22.93 9.96 17.81
N LYS A 361 22.65 10.21 19.09
CA LYS A 361 21.94 9.27 19.97
C LYS A 361 20.45 9.09 19.70
N CYS A 362 19.80 10.07 19.06
CA CYS A 362 18.37 10.04 18.77
C CYS A 362 17.98 10.44 17.34
N GLY A 363 18.95 10.87 16.51
CA GLY A 363 18.74 11.21 15.10
C GLY A 363 17.94 12.50 14.86
N HIS A 364 17.72 13.31 15.89
CA HIS A 364 16.94 14.53 15.80
C HIS A 364 17.80 15.72 15.37
N VAL A 365 17.18 16.64 14.63
CA VAL A 365 17.82 17.81 14.03
C VAL A 365 17.11 19.08 14.48
N CYS A 366 17.89 20.11 14.79
CA CYS A 366 17.40 21.47 15.06
C CYS A 366 18.41 22.50 14.55
N CYS A 367 18.05 23.78 14.44
CA CYS A 367 19.02 24.81 14.08
C CYS A 367 20.06 25.02 15.19
N GLU A 368 21.25 25.50 14.79
CA GLU A 368 22.36 25.75 15.70
C GLU A 368 22.00 26.72 16.84
N ASP A 369 21.18 27.73 16.56
CA ASP A 369 20.79 28.74 17.53
C ASP A 369 19.88 28.18 18.62
N CYS A 370 18.86 27.40 18.22
CA CYS A 370 17.99 26.73 19.18
C CYS A 370 18.75 25.71 20.03
N TRP A 371 19.76 25.03 19.47
CA TRP A 371 20.61 24.12 20.23
C TRP A 371 21.50 24.86 21.24
N LYS A 372 22.11 25.97 20.85
CA LYS A 372 22.95 26.80 21.74
C LYS A 372 22.14 27.40 22.88
N GLU A 373 20.95 27.91 22.58
CA GLU A 373 20.02 28.44 23.59
C GLU A 373 19.57 27.33 24.57
N TRP A 374 19.32 26.13 24.07
CA TRP A 374 19.01 24.99 24.95
C TRP A 374 20.19 24.60 25.86
N GLN A 375 21.41 24.63 25.33
CA GLN A 375 22.61 24.33 26.13
C GLN A 375 22.97 25.44 27.13
N SER A 376 22.69 26.71 26.80
CA SER A 376 22.97 27.87 27.68
C SER A 376 22.13 27.82 28.97
N GLN A 377 20.93 27.25 28.88
CA GLN A 377 20.05 26.99 30.03
C GLN A 377 20.49 25.78 30.88
N GLY A 378 21.63 25.16 30.56
CA GLY A 378 22.25 24.08 31.34
C GLY A 378 21.80 22.67 30.95
N TYR A 379 20.93 22.53 29.94
CA TYR A 379 20.47 21.21 29.52
C TYR A 379 21.57 20.41 28.78
N ARG A 380 21.58 19.10 29.01
CA ARG A 380 22.47 18.11 28.37
C ARG A 380 21.66 17.02 27.67
N THR A 381 20.53 17.43 27.10
CA THR A 381 19.51 16.55 26.53
C THR A 381 19.11 17.07 25.14
N CYS A 382 18.62 16.18 24.28
CA CYS A 382 18.06 16.54 22.99
C CYS A 382 16.81 17.40 23.18
N VAL A 383 16.68 18.49 22.41
CA VAL A 383 15.54 19.43 22.54
C VAL A 383 14.21 18.79 22.14
N LEU A 384 14.22 17.79 21.25
CA LEU A 384 13.00 17.17 20.73
C LEU A 384 12.53 15.97 21.56
N CYS A 385 13.44 15.19 22.14
CA CYS A 385 13.09 13.93 22.82
C CYS A 385 13.67 13.79 24.23
N GLN A 386 14.38 14.79 24.73
CA GLN A 386 14.99 14.84 26.06
C GLN A 386 16.00 13.72 26.36
N THR A 387 16.38 12.91 25.37
CA THR A 387 17.44 11.91 25.52
C THR A 387 18.75 12.63 25.91
N ARG A 388 19.44 12.17 26.94
CA ARG A 388 20.73 12.74 27.36
C ARG A 388 21.77 12.63 26.25
N VAL A 389 22.31 13.76 25.79
CA VAL A 389 23.29 13.87 24.70
C VAL A 389 24.61 14.41 25.26
N LEU A 390 25.71 13.70 24.97
CA LEU A 390 27.06 14.14 25.32
C LEU A 390 27.63 15.08 24.24
N PRO A 391 28.62 15.95 24.54
CA PRO A 391 29.17 16.89 23.57
C PRO A 391 29.73 16.24 22.29
N ASN A 392 30.24 15.02 22.38
CA ASN A 392 30.75 14.23 21.25
C ASN A 392 29.64 13.51 20.45
N GLU A 393 28.40 13.55 20.91
CA GLU A 393 27.23 12.94 20.26
C GLU A 393 26.42 13.98 19.45
N VAL A 394 27.04 15.12 19.16
CA VAL A 394 26.45 16.27 18.46
C VAL A 394 27.26 16.56 17.21
N HIS A 395 26.60 16.58 16.05
CA HIS A 395 27.23 16.88 14.78
C HIS A 395 26.61 18.13 14.17
N ARG A 396 27.47 19.07 13.76
CA ARG A 396 27.07 20.27 13.02
C ARG A 396 26.94 19.91 11.53
N ILE A 397 25.78 20.21 10.95
CA ILE A 397 25.47 19.99 9.53
C ILE A 397 25.19 21.34 8.87
N VAL A 398 25.55 21.49 7.60
CA VAL A 398 25.37 22.74 6.84
C VAL A 398 24.54 22.44 5.59
N TYR A 399 23.45 23.17 5.40
CA TYR A 399 22.61 23.10 4.21
C TYR A 399 23.06 24.20 3.24
N SER A 400 23.60 23.82 2.07
CA SER A 400 24.09 24.79 1.08
C SER A 400 22.91 25.49 0.38
N SER A 401 22.84 26.82 0.48
CA SER A 401 21.92 27.63 -0.33
C SER A 401 22.55 27.93 -1.69
N LYS A 402 21.89 27.55 -2.79
CA LYS A 402 22.29 28.04 -4.12
C LYS A 402 21.84 29.50 -4.28
N LYS A 403 22.74 30.45 -4.00
CA LYS A 403 23.07 31.66 -4.80
C LYS A 403 23.95 32.64 -3.99
N THR A 404 25.26 32.56 -4.19
CA THR A 404 26.13 33.74 -4.23
C THR A 404 27.10 33.56 -5.40
N ASN A 405 26.83 34.27 -6.50
CA ASN A 405 27.88 34.63 -7.44
C ASN A 405 28.64 35.80 -6.81
N THR A 406 29.82 35.52 -6.26
CA THR A 406 30.99 36.41 -6.36
C THR A 406 32.25 35.56 -6.28
N LEU A 407 32.79 35.17 -7.45
CA LEU A 407 34.24 35.19 -7.66
C LEU A 407 34.64 36.67 -7.64
N ASP A 408 35.75 37.16 -7.10
CA ASP A 408 36.91 36.65 -6.39
C ASP A 408 37.61 37.91 -5.86
N GLY A 409 38.63 37.82 -4.99
CA GLY A 409 39.49 39.00 -4.86
C GLY A 409 40.68 38.93 -3.90
N GLN A 410 41.81 38.45 -4.40
CA GLN A 410 43.07 39.14 -4.10
C GLN A 410 42.94 40.63 -4.46
N VAL A 411 43.21 41.48 -3.46
CA VAL A 411 43.75 42.86 -3.51
C VAL A 411 43.02 43.91 -4.35
N GLY A 412 42.65 45.02 -3.69
CA GLY A 412 42.90 46.37 -4.23
C GLY A 412 41.69 47.28 -4.45
N SER A 413 41.43 48.12 -3.45
CA SER A 413 41.17 49.56 -3.53
C SER A 413 40.14 50.14 -4.52
N ALA A 414 39.17 50.82 -3.90
CA ALA A 414 38.60 52.13 -4.24
C ALA A 414 37.92 52.36 -5.60
N GLY A 415 36.67 52.82 -5.53
CA GLY A 415 35.97 53.41 -6.66
C GLY A 415 34.54 53.77 -6.31
N GLU A 416 34.34 55.01 -5.89
CA GLU A 416 33.08 55.67 -5.56
C GLU A 416 32.02 55.56 -6.66
N GLY A 417 30.74 55.63 -6.30
CA GLY A 417 29.68 55.78 -7.31
C GLY A 417 28.26 55.69 -6.80
N ARG A 418 27.75 56.82 -6.30
CA ARG A 418 26.35 57.10 -5.95
C ARG A 418 25.37 56.81 -7.10
N THR A 419 24.12 56.44 -6.78
CA THR A 419 22.82 56.97 -7.28
C THR A 419 21.69 56.02 -6.85
N SER A 420 20.87 56.39 -5.85
CA SER A 420 19.61 57.14 -5.93
C SER A 420 18.40 56.36 -6.47
N SER A 421 17.53 56.00 -5.51
CA SER A 421 16.10 56.31 -5.43
C SER A 421 15.11 55.80 -6.48
N GLN A 422 14.00 55.25 -5.93
CA GLN A 422 12.61 55.28 -6.42
C GLN A 422 12.31 54.35 -7.61
N THR A 423 11.20 53.61 -7.70
CA THR A 423 9.81 53.86 -7.28
C THR A 423 8.98 52.56 -7.46
N THR A 424 7.98 52.37 -6.58
CA THR A 424 6.63 51.81 -6.80
C THR A 424 6.37 50.70 -7.84
N GLU A 425 5.67 49.62 -7.44
CA GLU A 425 4.23 49.42 -7.74
C GLU A 425 3.70 48.05 -7.27
N ASN A 426 2.38 48.05 -7.01
CA ASN A 426 1.52 46.95 -6.57
C ASN A 426 1.55 45.71 -7.47
N GLY A 427 1.39 44.53 -6.86
CA GLY A 427 1.10 43.28 -7.57
C GLY A 427 0.40 42.26 -6.66
N SER A 428 -0.91 42.13 -6.85
CA SER A 428 -1.77 41.07 -6.31
C SER A 428 -1.16 39.68 -6.50
N SER A 429 -1.04 38.89 -5.43
CA SER A 429 -0.65 37.47 -5.51
C SER A 429 -1.81 36.56 -5.10
N ASN A 430 -2.14 35.68 -6.04
CA ASN A 430 -3.08 34.56 -5.92
C ASN A 430 -2.87 33.77 -4.63
N ALA A 431 -3.86 33.79 -3.74
CA ALA A 431 -3.91 32.91 -2.58
C ALA A 431 -4.27 31.47 -3.03
N ASN A 432 -3.47 30.51 -2.57
CA ASN A 432 -3.72 29.08 -2.75
C ASN A 432 -5.04 28.68 -2.04
N PRO A 433 -6.06 28.14 -2.73
CA PRO A 433 -7.38 27.89 -2.15
C PRO A 433 -7.45 26.74 -1.12
N LEU A 434 -6.31 26.12 -0.79
CA LEU A 434 -6.18 25.01 0.18
C LEU A 434 -5.31 25.35 1.40
N ALA A 435 -4.84 26.60 1.55
CA ALA A 435 -4.10 27.00 2.74
C ALA A 435 -5.04 27.10 3.95
N VAL A 436 -4.86 26.23 4.95
CA VAL A 436 -5.53 26.33 6.25
C VAL A 436 -5.12 27.65 6.89
N ARG A 437 -6.09 28.53 7.13
CA ARG A 437 -5.85 29.79 7.86
C ARG A 437 -5.99 29.50 9.35
N TYR A 438 -4.88 29.48 10.07
CA TYR A 438 -4.90 29.48 11.53
C TYR A 438 -5.35 30.86 12.01
N ASN A 439 -6.30 30.89 12.94
CA ASN A 439 -6.76 32.17 13.49
C ASN A 439 -5.74 32.65 14.52
N GLU A 440 -5.01 33.73 14.19
CA GLU A 440 -4.18 34.39 15.18
C GLU A 440 -5.07 35.00 16.28
N LEU A 441 -4.80 34.63 17.53
CA LEU A 441 -5.49 35.23 18.67
C LEU A 441 -5.09 36.71 18.76
N ASP A 442 -6.10 37.58 18.79
CA ASP A 442 -5.88 39.02 19.02
C ASP A 442 -5.07 39.24 20.32
N ASP A 443 -4.15 40.20 20.27
CA ASP A 443 -3.23 40.49 21.37
C ASP A 443 -3.97 40.85 22.67
N SER A 444 -5.15 41.46 22.55
CA SER A 444 -6.01 41.78 23.69
C SER A 444 -6.60 40.52 24.37
N LEU A 445 -7.00 39.53 23.56
CA LEU A 445 -7.51 38.24 24.04
C LEU A 445 -6.37 37.43 24.65
N ARG A 446 -5.21 37.37 24.00
CA ARG A 446 -4.01 36.67 24.49
C ARG A 446 -3.55 37.23 25.84
N ALA A 447 -3.54 38.55 26.01
CA ALA A 447 -3.22 39.19 27.29
C ALA A 447 -4.27 38.90 28.38
N THR A 448 -5.54 38.76 28.01
CA THR A 448 -6.61 38.40 28.95
C THR A 448 -6.47 36.94 29.40
N LEU A 449 -6.25 36.02 28.47
CA LEU A 449 -6.02 34.60 28.78
C LEU A 449 -4.79 34.41 29.67
N ASN A 450 -3.68 35.12 29.39
CA ASN A 450 -2.47 34.99 30.21
C ASN A 450 -2.66 35.41 31.67
N ARG A 451 -3.57 36.35 31.95
CA ARG A 451 -3.92 36.81 33.31
C ARG A 451 -4.85 35.87 34.06
N SER A 452 -5.58 34.98 33.37
CA SER A 452 -6.44 33.99 34.01
C SER A 452 -5.60 32.96 34.78
N ALA A 453 -6.02 32.64 36.00
CA ALA A 453 -5.38 31.61 36.81
C ALA A 453 -5.84 30.21 36.36
N THR A 454 -4.91 29.25 36.34
CA THR A 454 -5.18 27.82 36.16
C THR A 454 -4.76 27.05 37.41
N GLN A 455 -5.51 26.02 37.75
CA GLN A 455 -5.13 25.09 38.81
C GLN A 455 -4.09 24.11 38.26
N GLY A 456 -2.95 23.97 38.96
CA GLY A 456 -1.81 23.14 38.55
C GLY A 456 -0.84 23.84 37.58
N ARG A 457 0.29 23.18 37.29
CA ARG A 457 1.31 23.64 36.34
C ARG A 457 1.59 22.53 35.34
N PHE A 458 1.02 22.62 34.15
CA PHE A 458 1.11 21.57 33.11
C PHE A 458 1.95 22.01 31.90
N GLY A 459 2.51 23.22 31.95
CA GLY A 459 3.37 23.79 30.91
C GLY A 459 2.64 24.89 30.14
N SER A 460 3.39 25.87 29.62
CA SER A 460 2.82 27.11 29.03
C SER A 460 1.76 26.84 27.97
N LYS A 461 1.98 25.86 27.10
CA LYS A 461 1.07 25.47 26.03
C LYS A 461 -0.23 24.83 26.54
N ILE A 462 -0.13 23.88 27.46
CA ILE A 462 -1.29 23.16 28.03
C ILE A 462 -2.11 24.10 28.91
N ASP A 463 -1.42 24.91 29.72
CA ASP A 463 -2.05 25.94 30.54
C ASP A 463 -2.79 26.94 29.64
N HIS A 464 -2.18 27.39 28.53
CA HIS A 464 -2.83 28.33 27.60
C HIS A 464 -4.04 27.73 26.90
N VAL A 465 -3.97 26.48 26.41
CA VAL A 465 -5.12 25.77 25.82
C VAL A 465 -6.24 25.62 26.83
N THR A 466 -5.91 25.27 28.08
CA THR A 466 -6.90 25.14 29.17
C THR A 466 -7.60 26.47 29.44
N LYS A 467 -6.85 27.59 29.49
CA LYS A 467 -7.40 28.94 29.67
C LYS A 467 -8.29 29.36 28.51
N HIS A 468 -7.87 29.05 27.27
CA HIS A 468 -8.63 29.39 26.08
C HIS A 468 -9.93 28.60 26.01
N VAL A 469 -9.90 27.31 26.30
CA VAL A 469 -11.10 26.46 26.41
C VAL A 469 -12.04 26.99 27.49
N GLN A 470 -11.53 27.34 28.68
CA GLN A 470 -12.36 27.90 29.74
C GLN A 470 -13.03 29.21 29.29
N HIS A 471 -12.29 30.08 28.59
CA HIS A 471 -12.83 31.32 28.04
C HIS A 471 -13.95 31.08 27.02
N ILE A 472 -13.82 30.08 26.15
CA ILE A 472 -14.86 29.68 25.18
C ILE A 472 -16.10 29.19 25.93
N ILE A 473 -15.92 28.34 26.94
CA ILE A 473 -17.02 27.83 27.77
C ILE A 473 -17.77 28.98 28.46
N ASP A 474 -17.05 29.93 29.05
CA ASP A 474 -17.64 31.05 29.81
C ASP A 474 -18.37 32.06 28.90
N ARG A 475 -17.90 32.23 27.66
CA ARG A 475 -18.44 33.23 26.71
C ARG A 475 -19.57 32.70 25.85
N THR A 476 -19.39 31.52 25.26
CA THR A 476 -20.26 30.99 24.21
C THR A 476 -20.83 29.61 24.54
N GLY A 477 -20.25 28.90 25.52
CA GLY A 477 -20.63 27.53 25.86
C GLY A 477 -20.33 26.53 24.75
N GLU A 478 -19.46 26.90 23.82
CA GLU A 478 -19.14 26.09 22.65
C GLU A 478 -18.19 24.93 22.96
N LYS A 479 -18.22 23.92 22.10
CA LYS A 479 -17.42 22.70 22.30
C LYS A 479 -16.13 22.76 21.47
N SER A 480 -15.05 22.30 22.11
CA SER A 480 -13.71 22.28 21.53
C SER A 480 -13.23 20.85 21.26
N LEU A 481 -12.52 20.67 20.16
CA LEU A 481 -11.71 19.49 19.89
C LEU A 481 -10.24 19.81 20.15
N ILE A 482 -9.55 18.92 20.86
CA ILE A 482 -8.10 19.04 21.04
C ILE A 482 -7.44 17.83 20.36
N PHE A 483 -6.61 18.13 19.36
CA PHE A 483 -5.90 17.14 18.56
C PHE A 483 -4.44 17.05 18.96
N SER A 484 -3.94 15.83 18.97
CA SER A 484 -2.52 15.56 19.18
C SER A 484 -2.11 14.21 18.57
N SER A 485 -0.91 14.15 18.01
CA SER A 485 -0.23 12.91 17.61
C SER A 485 0.51 12.24 18.76
N PHE A 486 0.62 12.92 19.91
CA PHE A 486 1.26 12.41 21.11
C PHE A 486 0.22 12.04 22.17
N GLY A 487 -0.05 10.74 22.35
CA GLY A 487 -0.96 10.25 23.40
C GLY A 487 -0.65 10.79 24.80
N ARG A 488 0.64 10.93 25.15
CA ARG A 488 1.09 11.54 26.42
C ARG A 488 0.78 13.03 26.54
N GLY A 489 0.74 13.76 25.42
CA GLY A 489 0.30 15.15 25.38
C GLY A 489 -1.17 15.27 25.74
N LEU A 490 -2.01 14.38 25.19
CA LEU A 490 -3.43 14.30 25.57
C LEU A 490 -3.62 13.89 27.03
N ASP A 491 -2.76 13.03 27.60
CA ASP A 491 -2.80 12.70 29.03
C ASP A 491 -2.59 13.93 29.90
N ALA A 492 -1.60 14.77 29.55
CA ALA A 492 -1.31 15.99 30.29
C ALA A 492 -2.43 17.04 30.15
N VAL A 493 -3.02 17.17 28.95
CA VAL A 493 -4.21 18.03 28.75
C VAL A 493 -5.40 17.51 29.55
N ALA A 494 -5.66 16.20 29.55
CA ALA A 494 -6.75 15.59 30.32
C ALA A 494 -6.61 15.89 31.83
N GLN A 495 -5.39 15.77 32.37
CA GLN A 495 -5.08 16.10 33.75
C GLN A 495 -5.33 17.59 34.04
N SER A 496 -4.87 18.48 33.15
CA SER A 496 -5.10 19.92 33.26
C SER A 496 -6.59 20.28 33.25
N LEU A 497 -7.36 19.74 32.30
CA LEU A 497 -8.81 19.97 32.21
C LEU A 497 -9.53 19.47 33.47
N THR A 498 -9.15 18.30 33.99
CA THR A 498 -9.74 17.73 35.22
C THR A 498 -9.44 18.61 36.43
N ALA A 499 -8.19 19.06 36.59
CA ALA A 499 -7.79 19.94 37.68
C ALA A 499 -8.53 21.29 37.65
N ASN A 500 -8.95 21.74 36.48
CA ASN A 500 -9.71 22.98 36.28
C ASN A 500 -11.23 22.77 36.20
N GLY A 501 -11.73 21.56 36.50
CA GLY A 501 -13.16 21.26 36.54
C GLY A 501 -13.84 21.16 35.16
N ILE A 502 -13.07 21.08 34.08
CA ILE A 502 -13.59 21.01 32.71
C ILE A 502 -13.86 19.55 32.34
N ARG A 503 -15.13 19.22 32.14
CA ARG A 503 -15.55 17.88 31.68
C ARG A 503 -15.16 17.66 30.22
N HIS A 504 -14.49 16.53 30.01
CA HIS A 504 -13.99 16.13 28.70
C HIS A 504 -14.19 14.63 28.47
N VAL A 505 -14.11 14.23 27.20
CA VAL A 505 -14.04 12.82 26.80
C VAL A 505 -12.80 12.59 25.96
N ARG A 506 -12.29 11.36 25.97
CA ARG A 506 -11.12 10.98 25.19
C ARG A 506 -11.42 9.76 24.34
N ILE A 507 -10.95 9.79 23.10
CA ILE A 507 -10.99 8.65 22.20
C ILE A 507 -9.60 8.03 22.13
N THR A 508 -9.46 6.79 22.61
CA THR A 508 -8.20 6.04 22.65
C THR A 508 -8.11 4.90 21.62
N GLY A 509 -9.04 4.83 20.66
CA GLY A 509 -9.01 3.83 19.58
C GLY A 509 -10.19 3.93 18.61
N ALA A 510 -10.12 3.20 17.49
CA ALA A 510 -11.21 3.05 16.52
C ALA A 510 -12.23 1.96 16.98
N GLY A 511 -13.48 2.03 16.51
CA GLY A 511 -14.53 1.02 16.79
C GLY A 511 -15.66 1.49 17.72
N LYS A 512 -16.30 0.54 18.44
CA LYS A 512 -17.49 0.79 19.29
C LYS A 512 -17.26 1.83 20.39
N LEU A 513 -16.07 1.84 21.01
CA LEU A 513 -15.69 2.78 22.08
C LEU A 513 -15.58 4.25 21.59
N GLY A 514 -15.04 4.45 20.37
CA GLY A 514 -14.99 5.79 19.75
C GLY A 514 -16.37 6.34 19.41
N SER A 515 -17.30 5.46 18.98
CA SER A 515 -18.69 5.82 18.70
C SER A 515 -19.45 6.24 19.97
N GLU A 516 -19.21 5.58 21.11
CA GLU A 516 -19.84 5.93 22.38
C GLU A 516 -19.33 7.27 22.93
N ALA A 517 -18.01 7.52 22.90
CA ALA A 517 -17.43 8.80 23.30
C ALA A 517 -17.92 9.96 22.43
N ALA A 518 -18.01 9.76 21.11
CA ALA A 518 -18.59 10.75 20.20
C ALA A 518 -20.09 10.96 20.46
N LYS A 519 -20.84 9.92 20.83
CA LYS A 519 -22.26 10.05 21.22
C LYS A 519 -22.41 10.84 22.52
N LYS A 520 -21.58 10.57 23.54
CA LYS A 520 -21.54 11.33 24.80
C LYS A 520 -21.19 12.79 24.53
N PHE A 521 -20.16 13.05 23.73
CA PHE A 521 -19.78 14.41 23.34
C PHE A 521 -20.90 15.18 22.62
N ARG A 522 -21.70 14.51 21.78
CA ARG A 522 -22.85 15.16 21.10
C ARG A 522 -24.06 15.37 22.01
N SER A 523 -24.40 14.39 22.84
CA SER A 523 -25.67 14.35 23.57
C SER A 523 -25.63 15.00 24.94
N ASP A 524 -24.46 15.06 25.58
CA ASP A 524 -24.30 15.64 26.91
C ASP A 524 -23.83 17.11 26.80
N PRO A 525 -24.67 18.12 27.14
CA PRO A 525 -24.28 19.53 27.13
C PRO A 525 -23.17 19.84 28.15
N SER A 526 -22.99 18.95 29.11
CA SER A 526 -22.11 19.10 30.25
C SER A 526 -20.63 18.84 29.89
N ILE A 527 -20.38 18.18 28.75
CA ILE A 527 -19.07 17.83 28.19
C ILE A 527 -18.71 18.84 27.09
N HIS A 528 -17.65 19.60 27.31
CA HIS A 528 -17.25 20.71 26.43
C HIS A 528 -16.01 20.40 25.59
N VAL A 529 -15.22 19.41 25.98
CA VAL A 529 -13.96 19.08 25.27
C VAL A 529 -13.93 17.63 24.85
N MET A 530 -13.46 17.37 23.63
CA MET A 530 -13.07 16.03 23.20
C MET A 530 -11.60 15.99 22.81
N LEU A 531 -10.87 15.05 23.42
CA LEU A 531 -9.46 14.78 23.16
C LEU A 531 -9.35 13.66 22.12
N LEU A 532 -8.68 13.97 21.00
CA LEU A 532 -8.61 13.06 19.85
C LEU A 532 -7.17 12.84 19.40
N HIS A 533 -6.75 11.58 19.38
CA HIS A 533 -5.46 11.19 18.83
C HIS A 533 -5.49 11.23 17.30
N SER A 534 -4.39 11.65 16.66
CA SER A 534 -4.31 11.73 15.19
C SER A 534 -4.60 10.38 14.50
N GLU A 535 -4.15 9.27 15.07
CA GLU A 535 -4.40 7.92 14.54
C GLU A 535 -5.87 7.46 14.66
N ALA A 536 -6.65 8.06 15.58
CA ALA A 536 -8.06 7.73 15.75
C ALA A 536 -8.99 8.44 14.73
N GLN A 537 -8.42 9.27 13.84
CA GLN A 537 -9.15 10.06 12.84
C GLN A 537 -9.71 9.23 11.67
N SER A 538 -9.21 8.01 11.44
CA SER A 538 -9.67 7.10 10.37
C SER A 538 -11.04 6.45 10.64
N SER A 539 -11.59 6.62 11.84
CA SER A 539 -12.80 5.92 12.33
C SER A 539 -14.15 6.44 11.81
N GLY A 540 -14.18 7.45 10.92
CA GLY A 540 -15.41 7.91 10.27
C GLY A 540 -16.38 8.70 11.16
N LEU A 541 -15.91 9.27 12.28
CA LEU A 541 -16.76 9.97 13.26
C LEU A 541 -17.34 11.29 12.70
N ASN A 542 -18.62 11.54 13.01
CA ASN A 542 -19.29 12.82 12.75
C ASN A 542 -19.17 13.73 13.99
N LEU A 543 -18.43 14.84 13.84
CA LEU A 543 -18.02 15.75 14.93
C LEU A 543 -18.57 17.18 14.77
N LEU A 544 -19.69 17.34 14.05
CA LEU A 544 -20.38 18.62 13.82
C LEU A 544 -20.76 19.41 15.10
N ALA A 545 -20.71 18.77 16.27
CA ALA A 545 -21.03 19.41 17.55
C ALA A 545 -19.93 20.34 18.11
N ALA A 546 -18.74 20.34 17.51
CA ALA A 546 -17.67 21.27 17.87
C ALA A 546 -17.57 22.43 16.88
N SER A 547 -17.15 23.60 17.36
CA SER A 547 -16.87 24.80 16.55
C SER A 547 -15.43 25.29 16.70
N HIS A 548 -14.71 24.82 17.73
CA HIS A 548 -13.31 25.15 17.97
C HIS A 548 -12.43 23.91 17.83
N ILE A 549 -11.31 24.05 17.13
CA ILE A 549 -10.29 23.03 16.95
C ILE A 549 -9.00 23.58 17.55
N HIS A 550 -8.36 22.82 18.41
CA HIS A 550 -7.03 23.13 18.93
C HIS A 550 -6.08 22.03 18.49
N ILE A 551 -5.14 22.40 17.64
CA ILE A 551 -4.08 21.50 17.22
C ILE A 551 -2.91 21.77 18.17
N LEU A 552 -2.59 20.81 19.04
CA LEU A 552 -1.49 21.00 19.96
C LEU A 552 -0.21 21.15 19.15
N GLU A 553 0.11 20.23 18.26
CA GLU A 553 1.33 20.28 17.45
C GLU A 553 1.02 20.13 15.97
N PRO A 554 1.85 20.75 15.09
CA PRO A 554 1.73 20.56 13.65
C PRO A 554 1.68 19.07 13.32
N LEU A 555 0.66 18.66 12.57
CA LEU A 555 0.53 17.29 12.14
C LEU A 555 1.50 17.04 10.98
N LEU A 556 2.29 15.97 11.05
CA LEU A 556 3.31 15.60 10.04
C LEU A 556 2.73 15.33 8.63
N ASN A 557 1.40 15.35 8.49
CA ASN A 557 0.70 15.10 7.26
C ASN A 557 -0.47 16.07 7.13
N THR A 558 -0.32 17.06 6.25
CA THR A 558 -1.34 18.07 5.93
C THR A 558 -2.67 17.44 5.51
N SER A 559 -2.65 16.25 4.89
CA SER A 559 -3.88 15.55 4.53
C SER A 559 -4.64 15.00 5.74
N LEU A 560 -3.94 14.61 6.81
CA LEU A 560 -4.58 14.20 8.07
C LEU A 560 -5.20 15.40 8.78
N GLU A 561 -4.51 16.54 8.77
CA GLU A 561 -5.03 17.79 9.32
C GLU A 561 -6.29 18.27 8.58
N LEU A 562 -6.25 18.32 7.26
CA LEU A 562 -7.41 18.65 6.42
C LEU A 562 -8.56 17.65 6.60
N GLN A 563 -8.24 16.37 6.80
CA GLN A 563 -9.25 15.36 7.09
C GLN A 563 -9.88 15.57 8.47
N ALA A 564 -9.09 15.93 9.48
CA ALA A 564 -9.57 16.23 10.84
C ALA A 564 -10.45 17.48 10.87
N ILE A 565 -10.00 18.56 10.23
CA ILE A 565 -10.76 19.80 10.04
C ILE A 565 -12.06 19.51 9.28
N GLY A 566 -11.99 18.72 8.21
CA GLY A 566 -13.15 18.31 7.40
C GLY A 566 -14.19 17.44 8.14
N ARG A 567 -13.90 16.93 9.35
CA ARG A 567 -14.91 16.27 10.21
C ARG A 567 -15.78 17.25 10.99
N VAL A 568 -15.28 18.48 11.19
CA VAL A 568 -15.95 19.58 11.89
C VAL A 568 -16.53 20.56 10.88
N HIS A 569 -15.71 20.96 9.90
CA HIS A 569 -16.07 21.83 8.79
C HIS A 569 -16.68 21.01 7.65
N ARG A 570 -17.97 20.67 7.79
CA ARG A 570 -18.73 19.83 6.84
C ARG A 570 -20.11 20.41 6.57
N ILE A 571 -20.70 20.04 5.42
CA ILE A 571 -22.11 20.33 5.06
C ILE A 571 -23.02 19.90 6.22
N GLY A 572 -23.69 20.87 6.85
CA GLY A 572 -24.50 20.70 8.06
C GLY A 572 -23.99 21.45 9.29
N GLN A 573 -22.77 22.00 9.26
CA GLN A 573 -22.27 22.94 10.28
C GLN A 573 -22.90 24.33 10.06
N THR A 574 -23.55 24.88 11.08
CA THR A 574 -24.21 26.20 11.02
C THR A 574 -23.40 27.31 11.67
N ARG A 575 -22.29 26.99 12.35
CA ARG A 575 -21.40 27.94 13.02
C ARG A 575 -20.02 27.97 12.38
N GLU A 576 -19.37 29.13 12.40
CA GLU A 576 -18.01 29.25 11.91
C GLU A 576 -17.05 28.35 12.71
N THR A 577 -16.12 27.70 11.99
CA THR A 577 -15.13 26.80 12.61
C THR A 577 -13.84 27.56 12.85
N ASN A 578 -13.41 27.65 14.10
CA ASN A 578 -12.16 28.30 14.51
C ASN A 578 -11.06 27.26 14.73
N ILE A 579 -9.87 27.49 14.17
CA ILE A 579 -8.70 26.60 14.27
C ILE A 579 -7.56 27.35 14.96
#